data_AF-A0A1C6ID87-F1
#
_entry.id   AF-A0A1C6ID87-F1
#
_cell.length_a   1.000
_cell.length_b   1.000
_cell.length_c   1.000
_cell.angle_alpha   90.00
_cell.angle_beta   90.00
_cell.angle_gamma   90.00
#
_symmetry.space_group_name_H-M   'P 1'
#
loop_
_entity.id
_entity.type
_entity.pdbx_description
1 polymer ?
#
loop_
_entity_poly.entity_id
_entity_poly.type
_entity_poly.pdbx_seq_one_letter_code
_entity_poly.pdbx_strand_id
1 'polypeptide(L)'
;MINLYKEISEEILRILDTNDIDDVKVVKELKKRQELIDNLSGEELADFRKVYKDKEVYKLDKSIKSKLGQEMIAIRKEISEFKINKTANSAYANMNKNNLNIFYKKV
;
A
#
# COMPACT_ATOMS: atom_id res chain seq x y z
N MET A 1 22.70 -4.16 -15.65
CA MET A 1 21.99 -3.50 -14.53
C MET A 1 20.54 -3.11 -14.86
N ILE A 2 20.28 -2.24 -15.85
CA ILE A 2 18.90 -1.76 -16.14
C ILE A 2 17.89 -2.90 -16.41
N ASN A 3 18.32 -4.00 -17.03
CA ASN A 3 17.46 -5.16 -17.24
C ASN A 3 17.06 -5.81 -15.91
N LEU A 4 18.00 -5.95 -14.97
CA LEU A 4 17.71 -6.47 -13.62
C LEU A 4 16.77 -5.53 -12.84
N TYR A 5 16.99 -4.21 -12.94
CA TYR A 5 16.06 -3.22 -12.37
C TYR A 5 14.65 -3.39 -12.93
N LYS A 6 14.54 -3.60 -14.25
CA LYS A 6 13.28 -3.83 -14.95
C LYS A 6 12.63 -5.13 -14.49
N GLU A 7 13.37 -6.23 -14.42
CA GLU A 7 12.88 -7.54 -13.96
C GLU A 7 12.32 -7.47 -12.54
N ILE A 8 13.04 -6.83 -11.61
CA ILE A 8 12.56 -6.61 -10.24
C ILE A 8 11.29 -5.75 -10.25
N SER A 9 11.21 -4.73 -11.11
CA SER A 9 10.02 -3.89 -11.23
C SER A 9 8.82 -4.65 -11.78
N GLU A 10 9.03 -5.58 -12.72
CA GLU A 10 7.99 -6.48 -13.21
C GLU A 10 7.55 -7.48 -12.14
N GLU A 11 8.47 -7.99 -11.32
CA GLU A 11 8.12 -8.85 -10.18
C GLU A 11 7.27 -8.09 -9.14
N ILE A 12 7.63 -6.85 -8.81
CA ILE A 12 6.82 -5.99 -7.92
C ILE A 12 5.41 -5.84 -8.49
N LEU A 13 5.27 -5.54 -9.79
CA LEU A 13 3.95 -5.43 -10.42
C LEU A 13 3.14 -6.73 -10.30
N ARG A 14 3.77 -7.89 -10.55
CA ARG A 14 3.08 -9.18 -10.41
C ARG A 14 2.56 -9.42 -9.01
N ILE A 15 3.32 -9.03 -7.98
CA ILE A 15 2.87 -9.15 -6.59
C ILE A 15 1.69 -8.19 -6.33
N LEU A 16 1.79 -6.95 -6.80
CA LEU A 16 0.71 -5.95 -6.68
C LEU A 16 -0.54 -6.24 -7.53
N ASP A 17 -0.47 -7.19 -8.46
CA ASP A 17 -1.62 -7.67 -9.23
C ASP A 17 -2.37 -8.82 -8.54
N THR A 18 -1.85 -9.34 -7.42
CA THR A 18 -2.54 -10.36 -6.63
C THR A 18 -3.57 -9.75 -5.68
N ASN A 19 -4.66 -10.48 -5.41
CA ASN A 19 -5.71 -10.04 -4.48
C ASN A 19 -5.25 -10.05 -3.00
N ASP A 20 -4.17 -10.77 -2.69
CA ASP A 20 -3.59 -10.87 -1.35
C ASP A 20 -2.11 -10.49 -1.45
N ILE A 21 -1.85 -9.21 -1.30
CA ILE A 21 -0.52 -8.64 -1.53
C ILE A 21 0.41 -9.06 -0.39
N ASP A 22 1.47 -9.78 -0.74
CA ASP A 22 2.56 -10.06 0.19
C ASP A 22 3.42 -8.80 0.38
N ASP A 23 3.03 -7.97 1.34
CA ASP A 23 3.73 -6.72 1.69
C ASP A 23 5.21 -6.92 2.01
N VAL A 24 5.56 -8.04 2.67
CA VAL A 24 6.94 -8.37 3.03
C VAL A 24 7.76 -8.59 1.77
N LYS A 25 7.21 -9.32 0.80
CA LYS A 25 7.85 -9.55 -0.49
C LYS A 25 7.96 -8.26 -1.30
N VAL A 26 6.91 -7.43 -1.36
CA VAL A 26 6.96 -6.12 -2.04
C VAL A 26 8.09 -5.25 -1.47
N VAL A 27 8.18 -5.14 -0.14
CA VAL A 27 9.24 -4.35 0.52
C VAL A 27 10.63 -4.91 0.21
N LYS A 28 10.79 -6.23 0.21
CA LYS A 28 12.06 -6.89 -0.12
C LYS A 28 12.51 -6.56 -1.55
N GLU A 29 11.62 -6.66 -2.54
CA GLU A 29 11.96 -6.37 -3.93
C GLU A 29 12.23 -4.87 -4.15
N LEU A 30 11.48 -3.98 -3.49
CA LEU A 30 11.76 -2.53 -3.52
C LEU A 30 13.14 -2.19 -2.95
N LYS A 31 13.58 -2.86 -1.88
CA LYS A 31 14.92 -2.68 -1.30
C LYS A 31 16.02 -3.12 -2.26
N LYS A 32 15.91 -4.32 -2.85
CA LYS A 32 16.86 -4.78 -3.87
C LYS A 32 16.98 -3.78 -5.02
N ARG A 33 15.85 -3.21 -5.45
CA ARG A 33 15.82 -2.22 -6.51
C ARG A 33 16.56 -0.92 -6.11
N GLN A 34 16.42 -0.48 -4.87
CA GLN A 34 17.13 0.67 -4.34
C GLN A 34 18.64 0.39 -4.24
N GLU A 35 19.03 -0.78 -3.75
CA GLU A 35 20.44 -1.21 -3.67
C GLU A 35 21.12 -1.20 -5.05
N LEU A 36 20.41 -1.57 -6.13
CA LEU A 36 20.97 -1.47 -7.48
C LEU A 36 21.28 -0.03 -7.88
N ILE A 37 20.45 0.93 -7.47
CA ILE A 37 20.70 2.35 -7.75
C ILE A 37 21.82 2.88 -6.86
N ASP A 38 21.82 2.52 -5.58
CA ASP A 38 22.79 3.03 -4.60
C ASP A 38 24.22 2.57 -4.91
N ASN A 39 24.38 1.44 -5.61
CA ASN A 39 25.67 0.90 -6.04
C ASN A 39 26.22 1.56 -7.32
N LEU A 40 25.49 2.49 -7.95
CA LEU A 40 25.95 3.20 -9.14
C LEU A 40 26.91 4.34 -8.79
N SER A 41 28.03 4.42 -9.49
CA SER A 41 28.85 5.64 -9.55
C SER A 41 28.14 6.75 -10.34
N GLY A 42 28.66 7.98 -10.27
CA GLY A 42 28.04 9.14 -10.93
C GLY A 42 27.92 9.00 -12.46
N GLU A 43 28.93 8.42 -13.11
CA GLU A 43 28.92 8.18 -14.56
C GLU A 43 27.93 7.08 -14.93
N GLU A 44 27.96 5.95 -14.22
CA GLU A 44 27.02 4.86 -14.45
C GLU A 44 25.56 5.28 -14.19
N LEU A 45 25.32 6.18 -13.23
CA LEU A 45 24.00 6.73 -12.96
C LEU A 45 23.50 7.59 -14.12
N ALA A 46 24.37 8.34 -14.79
CA ALA A 46 24.02 9.13 -15.97
C ALA A 46 23.61 8.20 -17.14
N ASP A 47 24.39 7.15 -17.39
CA ASP A 47 24.07 6.13 -18.40
C ASP A 47 22.78 5.38 -18.06
N PHE A 48 22.59 5.00 -16.80
CA PHE A 48 21.36 4.38 -16.33
C PHE A 48 20.15 5.25 -16.62
N ARG A 49 20.21 6.56 -16.31
CA ARG A 49 19.10 7.50 -16.57
C ARG A 49 18.75 7.61 -18.05
N LYS A 50 19.75 7.56 -18.92
CA LYS A 50 19.54 7.58 -20.37
C LYS A 50 18.78 6.32 -20.81
N VAL A 51 19.29 5.14 -20.47
CA VAL A 51 18.66 3.87 -20.85
C VAL A 51 17.30 3.67 -20.19
N TYR A 52 17.11 4.18 -18.96
CA TYR A 52 15.83 4.18 -18.25
C TYR A 52 14.73 4.96 -19.01
N LYS A 53 15.09 6.09 -19.62
CA LYS A 53 14.17 6.85 -20.48
C LYS A 53 13.97 6.15 -21.82
N ASP A 54 15.05 5.76 -22.48
CA ASP A 54 15.02 5.17 -23.84
C ASP A 54 14.22 3.86 -23.87
N LYS A 55 14.35 3.02 -22.83
CA LYS A 55 13.59 1.77 -22.69
C LYS A 55 12.23 1.95 -22.00
N GLU A 56 11.84 3.19 -21.72
CA GLU A 56 10.58 3.56 -21.07
C GLU A 56 10.29 2.85 -19.74
N VAL A 57 11.34 2.50 -18.98
CA VAL A 57 11.22 1.78 -17.69
C VAL A 57 10.43 2.61 -16.68
N TYR A 58 10.45 3.94 -16.81
CA TYR A 58 9.63 4.86 -16.01
C TYR A 58 8.12 4.58 -16.04
N LYS A 59 7.61 3.93 -17.10
CA LYS A 59 6.20 3.53 -17.18
C LYS A 59 5.87 2.45 -16.15
N LEU A 60 6.79 1.53 -15.88
CA LEU A 60 6.63 0.50 -14.86
C LEU A 60 6.58 1.13 -13.48
N ASP A 61 7.49 2.07 -13.19
CA ASP A 61 7.50 2.78 -11.91
C ASP A 61 6.24 3.59 -11.66
N LYS A 62 5.72 4.25 -12.72
CA LYS A 62 4.45 4.96 -12.65
C LYS A 62 3.29 4.00 -12.32
N SER A 63 3.31 2.80 -12.89
CA SER A 63 2.29 1.78 -12.65
C SER A 63 2.37 1.22 -11.22
N ILE A 64 3.58 0.91 -10.73
CA ILE A 64 3.83 0.49 -9.34
C ILE A 64 3.32 1.56 -8.37
N LYS A 65 3.69 2.83 -8.59
CA LYS A 65 3.25 3.96 -7.75
C LYS A 65 1.73 4.09 -7.72
N SER A 66 1.07 3.93 -8.87
CA SER A 66 -0.38 4.02 -8.96
C SER A 66 -1.06 2.91 -8.15
N LYS A 67 -0.60 1.66 -8.29
CA LYS A 67 -1.15 0.51 -7.59
C LYS A 67 -0.98 0.61 -6.08
N LEU A 68 0.24 0.89 -5.61
CA LEU A 68 0.48 1.14 -4.19
C LEU A 68 -0.40 2.26 -3.63
N GLY A 69 -0.61 3.34 -4.41
CA GLY A 69 -1.50 4.42 -4.04
C GLY A 69 -2.97 3.99 -3.92
N GLN A 70 -3.45 3.14 -4.82
CA GLN A 70 -4.80 2.58 -4.78
C GLN A 70 -5.01 1.70 -3.54
N GLU A 71 -4.04 0.83 -3.24
CA GLU A 71 -4.08 -0.02 -2.04
C GLU A 71 -4.08 0.79 -0.75
N MET A 72 -3.24 1.83 -0.66
CA MET A 72 -3.26 2.73 0.50
C MET A 72 -4.63 3.42 0.69
N ILE A 73 -5.32 3.78 -0.40
CA ILE A 73 -6.66 4.37 -0.33
C ILE A 73 -7.68 3.32 0.15
N ALA A 74 -7.61 2.09 -0.35
CA ALA A 74 -8.48 0.99 0.05
C ALA A 74 -8.34 0.69 1.55
N ILE A 75 -7.11 0.48 2.04
CA ILE A 75 -6.80 0.25 3.45
C ILE A 75 -7.32 1.41 4.32
N ARG A 76 -7.15 2.67 3.89
CA ARG A 76 -7.66 3.83 4.62
C ARG A 76 -9.19 3.84 4.72
N LYS A 77 -9.88 3.38 3.67
CA LYS A 77 -11.33 3.24 3.66
C LYS A 77 -11.78 2.16 4.63
N GLU A 78 -11.15 0.99 4.62
CA GLU A 78 -11.44 -0.11 5.55
C GLU A 78 -11.25 0.31 7.02
N ILE A 79 -10.15 1.00 7.33
CA ILE A 79 -9.91 1.54 8.68
C ILE A 79 -11.01 2.52 9.09
N SER A 80 -11.47 3.36 8.15
CA SER A 80 -12.55 4.32 8.41
C SER A 80 -13.88 3.62 8.68
N GLU A 81 -14.23 2.62 7.88
CA GLU A 81 -15.43 1.79 8.04
C GLU A 81 -15.40 1.01 9.37
N PHE A 82 -14.26 0.42 9.71
CA PHE A 82 -14.07 -0.26 10.99
C PHE A 82 -14.30 0.68 12.18
N LYS A 83 -13.79 1.91 12.12
CA LYS A 83 -14.01 2.94 13.15
C LYS A 83 -15.48 3.33 13.29
N ILE A 84 -16.18 3.50 12.17
CA ILE A 84 -17.62 3.80 12.15
C ILE A 84 -18.39 2.64 12.80
N ASN A 85 -18.14 1.41 12.37
CA ASN A 85 -18.81 0.22 12.89
C ASN A 85 -18.57 0.05 14.40
N LYS A 86 -17.34 0.25 14.87
CA LYS A 86 -17.03 0.20 16.30
C LYS A 86 -17.77 1.28 17.10
N THR A 87 -17.87 2.49 16.55
CA THR A 87 -18.55 3.63 17.20
C THR A 87 -20.07 3.45 17.19
N ALA A 88 -20.64 2.96 16.09
CA ALA A 88 -22.05 2.62 16.02
C ALA A 88 -22.39 1.51 17.02
N ASN A 89 -21.59 0.43 17.04
CA ASN A 89 -21.78 -0.68 17.98
C ASN A 89 -21.66 -0.25 19.44
N SER A 90 -20.71 0.65 19.76
CA SER A 90 -20.62 1.20 21.12
C SER A 90 -21.79 2.12 21.46
N ALA A 91 -22.29 2.91 20.51
CA ALA A 91 -23.49 3.72 20.68
C ALA A 91 -24.73 2.85 20.93
N TYR A 92 -24.95 1.79 20.14
CA TYR A 92 -26.04 0.84 20.35
C TYR A 92 -25.91 0.09 21.69
N ALA A 93 -24.71 -0.37 22.05
CA ALA A 93 -24.46 -1.03 23.33
C ALA A 93 -24.71 -0.10 24.52
N ASN A 94 -24.35 1.18 24.41
CA ASN A 94 -24.58 2.18 25.45
C ASN A 94 -26.05 2.64 25.52
N MET A 95 -26.77 2.70 24.39
CA MET A 95 -28.22 2.95 24.36
C MET A 95 -28.99 1.82 25.07
N ASN A 96 -28.61 0.56 24.86
CA ASN A 96 -29.22 -0.57 25.56
C ASN A 96 -28.95 -0.55 27.08
N LYS A 97 -27.81 0.00 27.53
CA LYS A 97 -27.54 0.21 28.97
C LYS A 97 -28.35 1.35 29.58
N ASN A 98 -28.56 2.45 28.86
CA ASN A 98 -29.37 3.58 29.35
C ASN A 98 -30.88 3.29 29.35
N ASN A 99 -31.37 2.39 28.47
CA ASN A 99 -32.77 1.97 28.44
C ASN A 99 -33.13 0.86 29.45
N LEU A 100 -32.18 0.36 30.26
CA LEU A 100 -32.47 -0.59 31.33
C LEU A 100 -33.04 0.07 32.60
N ASN A 101 -33.14 1.41 32.65
CA ASN A 101 -33.54 2.14 33.86
C ASN A 101 -34.78 3.03 33.69
N ILE A 102 -35.63 2.79 32.67
CA ILE A 102 -36.89 3.53 32.46
C ILE A 102 -38.11 2.91 33.15
N PHE A 103 -37.98 1.73 33.77
CA PHE A 103 -39.08 1.06 34.49
C PHE A 103 -39.05 1.25 36.02
N TYR A 104 -38.08 1.97 36.59
CA TYR A 104 -38.08 2.29 38.02
C TYR A 104 -38.81 3.62 38.30
N LYS A 105 -40.10 3.70 37.94
CA LYS A 105 -40.98 4.70 38.54
C LYS A 105 -41.49 4.09 39.86
N LYS A 106 -40.86 4.48 40.97
CA LYS A 106 -41.27 4.09 42.32
C LYS A 106 -42.66 4.68 42.58
N VAL A 107 -43.67 3.81 42.72
CA VAL A 107 -45.00 4.12 43.28
C VAL A 107 -44.86 4.23 44.80
#